data_AF-A0AAV2PKQ4-F1
#
_entry.id   AF-A0AAV2PKQ4-F1
#
_cell.length_a   1.000
_cell.length_b   1.000
_cell.length_c   1.000
_cell.angle_alpha   90.00
_cell.angle_beta   90.00
_cell.angle_gamma   90.00
#
_symmetry.space_group_name_H-M   'P 1'
#
loop_
_entity.id
_entity.type
_entity.pdbx_description
1 polymer ?
#
loop_
_entity_poly.entity_id
_entity_poly.type
_entity_poly.pdbx_seq_one_letter_code
_entity_poly.pdbx_strand_id
1 'polypeptide(L)'
;MRLSFILTFYMRKNVTYIIFRSLAHQFLAILSDSSIFFVGPVHPSASNVTPPNSSLIFYNRVPKCGSTSVYKAIKSLHKGNHFNVNGSRVYYDRWLNSEEQIEEIKNIQNVSMNKRFSPRLIYHRHVYFINYTQFGWEKP
;
A
#
# COMPACT_ATOMS: atom_id res chain seq x y z
N MET A 1 15.37 -0.29 -21.41
CA MET A 1 14.48 -1.20 -20.65
C MET A 1 13.44 -0.37 -19.89
N ARG A 2 12.16 -0.48 -20.21
CA ARG A 2 11.07 0.23 -19.50
C ARG A 2 10.40 -0.77 -18.55
N LEU A 3 10.66 -0.68 -17.24
CA LEU A 3 9.91 -1.45 -16.24
C LEU A 3 8.53 -0.81 -16.07
N SER A 4 7.49 -1.54 -16.45
CA SER A 4 6.12 -1.24 -16.05
C SER A 4 5.81 -2.06 -14.80
N PHE A 5 5.42 -1.41 -13.70
CA PHE A 5 5.01 -2.09 -12.47
C PHE A 5 3.49 -2.20 -12.42
N ILE A 6 2.97 -3.42 -12.36
CA ILE A 6 1.54 -3.70 -12.14
C ILE A 6 1.38 -4.04 -10.65
N LEU A 7 0.68 -3.20 -9.90
CA LEU A 7 0.30 -3.49 -8.52
C LEU A 7 -1.12 -4.08 -8.50
N THR A 8 -1.24 -5.36 -8.13
CA THR A 8 -2.53 -6.05 -8.03
C THR A 8 -2.93 -6.19 -6.57
N PHE A 9 -4.07 -5.61 -6.17
CA PHE A 9 -4.66 -5.82 -4.85
C PHE A 9 -5.76 -6.89 -4.95
N TYR A 10 -5.57 -8.03 -4.28
CA TYR A 10 -6.59 -9.07 -4.16
C TYR A 10 -7.29 -8.95 -2.80
N MET A 11 -8.55 -8.52 -2.80
CA MET A 11 -9.42 -8.56 -1.62
C MET A 11 -10.67 -9.38 -1.94
N ARG A 12 -10.89 -10.38 -1.08
CA ARG A 12 -11.70 -11.61 -1.20
C ARG A 12 -13.15 -11.51 -1.73
N LYS A 13 -13.68 -10.36 -2.15
CA LYS A 13 -15.01 -10.28 -2.79
C LYS A 13 -15.19 -9.27 -3.94
N ASN A 14 -14.22 -8.41 -4.26
CA ASN A 14 -14.30 -7.54 -5.45
C ASN A 14 -12.89 -7.15 -5.91
N VAL A 15 -12.55 -7.47 -7.16
CA VAL A 15 -11.25 -7.16 -7.74
C VAL A 15 -11.35 -5.81 -8.46
N THR A 16 -10.55 -4.82 -8.06
CA THR A 16 -10.41 -3.56 -8.79
C THR A 16 -8.95 -3.42 -9.22
N TYR A 17 -8.74 -3.19 -10.51
CA TYR A 17 -7.42 -3.12 -11.12
C TYR A 17 -7.01 -1.68 -11.38
N ILE A 18 -5.75 -1.34 -11.13
CA ILE A 18 -5.16 -0.04 -11.49
C ILE A 18 -3.85 -0.30 -12.23
N ILE A 19 -3.86 -0.05 -13.54
CA ILE A 19 -2.74 -0.29 -14.45
C ILE A 19 -1.92 1.01 -14.57
N PHE A 20 -0.61 0.94 -14.32
CA PHE A 20 0.32 2.05 -14.51
C PHE A 20 1.10 1.90 -15.82
N ARG A 21 0.80 2.73 -16.82
CA ARG A 21 1.71 2.96 -17.96
C ARG A 21 2.49 4.26 -17.74
N SER A 22 3.82 4.14 -17.66
CA SER A 22 4.73 5.27 -17.67
C SER A 22 4.85 5.80 -19.11
N LEU A 23 4.07 6.83 -19.43
CA LEU A 23 4.37 7.81 -20.48
C LEU A 23 3.62 9.11 -20.15
N ALA A 24 4.38 10.18 -20.05
CA ALA A 24 4.05 11.46 -19.42
C ALA A 24 2.95 12.32 -20.09
N HIS A 25 2.07 11.75 -20.91
CA HIS A 25 1.04 12.52 -21.63
C HIS A 25 -0.39 11.93 -21.63
N GLN A 26 -0.66 10.82 -20.94
CA GLN A 26 -2.00 10.19 -20.95
C GLN A 26 -2.74 10.20 -19.60
N PHE A 27 -2.34 11.07 -18.67
CA PHE A 27 -2.94 11.11 -17.33
C PHE A 27 -4.36 11.69 -17.27
N LEU A 28 -4.92 12.18 -18.40
CA LEU A 28 -6.20 12.88 -18.43
C LEU A 28 -7.38 12.04 -18.96
N ALA A 29 -7.15 10.83 -19.49
CA ALA A 29 -8.19 10.08 -20.22
C ALA A 29 -8.91 8.96 -19.43
N ILE A 30 -8.55 8.69 -18.17
CA ILE A 30 -9.14 7.55 -17.42
C ILE A 30 -10.38 7.95 -16.59
N LEU A 31 -10.74 9.23 -16.54
CA LEU A 31 -11.88 9.71 -15.73
C LEU A 31 -13.12 10.13 -16.52
N SER A 32 -13.13 10.03 -17.86
CA SER A 32 -14.29 10.51 -18.66
C SER A 32 -14.92 9.50 -19.61
N ASP A 33 -14.51 8.24 -19.62
CA ASP A 33 -15.10 7.27 -20.55
C ASP A 33 -15.68 6.08 -19.77
N SER A 34 -17.00 6.00 -19.78
CA SER A 34 -17.83 4.95 -19.19
C SER A 34 -17.78 3.64 -19.98
N SER A 35 -16.75 3.42 -20.78
CA SER A 35 -16.40 2.12 -21.34
C SER A 35 -15.52 1.36 -20.33
N ILE A 36 -16.16 0.54 -19.49
CA ILE A 36 -15.47 -0.46 -18.68
C ILE A 36 -14.82 -1.46 -19.64
N PHE A 37 -13.57 -1.20 -20.03
CA PHE A 37 -12.73 -2.22 -20.64
C PHE A 37 -12.57 -3.34 -19.63
N PHE A 38 -13.28 -4.46 -19.84
CA PHE A 38 -13.01 -5.72 -19.17
C PHE A 38 -11.62 -6.19 -19.61
N VAL A 39 -10.60 -5.69 -18.92
CA VAL A 39 -9.30 -6.36 -18.87
C VAL A 39 -9.61 -7.72 -18.24
N GLY A 40 -9.36 -8.82 -18.98
CA GLY A 40 -9.61 -10.18 -18.50
C GLY A 40 -8.95 -10.45 -17.14
N PRO A 41 -9.21 -11.63 -16.52
CA PRO A 41 -8.67 -11.94 -15.20
C PRO A 41 -7.16 -11.68 -15.16
N VAL A 42 -6.75 -10.64 -14.44
CA VAL A 42 -5.33 -10.27 -14.32
C VAL A 42 -4.74 -11.20 -13.28
N HIS A 43 -3.91 -12.13 -13.73
CA HIS A 43 -3.09 -12.92 -12.83
C HIS A 43 -1.95 -12.03 -12.30
N PRO A 44 -1.84 -11.84 -10.98
CA PRO A 44 -0.72 -11.12 -10.43
C PRO A 44 0.57 -11.85 -10.82
N SER A 45 1.54 -11.11 -11.37
CA SER A 45 2.85 -11.68 -11.71
C SER A 45 3.66 -12.06 -10.47
N ALA A 46 3.23 -11.63 -9.28
CA ALA A 46 3.91 -11.88 -8.01
C ALA A 46 3.00 -12.71 -7.08
N SER A 47 3.61 -13.68 -6.38
CA SER A 47 2.96 -14.41 -5.29
C SER A 47 2.80 -13.50 -4.07
N ASN A 48 1.65 -13.56 -3.42
CA ASN A 48 1.44 -12.90 -2.14
C ASN A 48 2.33 -13.56 -1.07
N VAL A 49 3.21 -12.79 -0.44
CA VAL A 49 4.09 -13.23 0.66
C VAL A 49 3.60 -12.77 2.03
N THR A 50 2.47 -12.06 2.09
CA THR A 50 1.86 -11.63 3.34
C THR A 50 1.33 -12.86 4.10
N PRO A 51 1.59 -12.99 5.41
CA PRO A 51 1.05 -14.07 6.21
C PRO A 51 -0.48 -14.15 6.09
N PRO A 52 -1.08 -15.36 6.00
CA PRO A 52 -2.50 -15.53 5.70
C PRO A 52 -3.46 -14.91 6.73
N ASN A 53 -2.98 -14.68 7.97
CA ASN A 53 -3.73 -14.04 9.05
C ASN A 53 -3.24 -12.62 9.35
N SER A 54 -2.38 -12.03 8.51
CA SER A 54 -1.98 -10.65 8.73
C SER A 54 -3.14 -9.71 8.43
N SER A 55 -3.36 -8.81 9.36
CA SER A 55 -4.41 -7.81 9.34
C SER A 55 -3.83 -6.40 9.12
N LEU A 56 -2.51 -6.31 8.96
CA LEU A 56 -1.74 -5.09 8.80
C LEU A 56 -0.89 -5.20 7.52
N ILE A 57 -0.86 -4.14 6.72
CA ILE A 57 0.10 -4.00 5.62
C ILE A 57 0.88 -2.72 5.86
N PHE A 58 2.21 -2.84 5.95
CA PHE A 58 3.10 -1.68 6.00
C PHE A 58 3.59 -1.34 4.59
N TYR A 59 3.19 -0.18 4.08
CA TYR A 59 3.62 0.35 2.80
C TYR A 59 4.66 1.47 2.96
N ASN A 60 5.93 1.10 2.86
CA ASN A 60 7.06 2.02 2.81
C ASN A 60 7.11 2.74 1.44
N ARG A 61 6.55 3.96 1.39
CA ARG A 61 6.40 4.74 0.16
C ARG A 61 7.73 5.36 -0.27
N VAL A 62 8.11 5.15 -1.53
CA VAL A 62 9.25 5.83 -2.15
C VAL A 62 8.77 7.07 -2.95
N PRO A 63 9.27 8.29 -2.66
CA PRO A 63 8.89 9.48 -3.41
C PRO A 63 9.16 9.34 -4.91
N LYS A 64 8.30 9.95 -5.74
CA LYS A 64 8.45 10.04 -7.21
C LYS A 64 8.43 8.72 -7.98
N CYS A 65 8.23 7.58 -7.34
CA CYS A 65 8.10 6.27 -7.99
C CYS A 65 6.65 5.86 -8.30
N GLY A 66 5.74 6.84 -8.49
CA GLY A 66 4.31 6.56 -8.63
C GLY A 66 3.60 6.18 -7.33
N SER A 67 4.25 6.32 -6.17
CA SER A 67 3.66 5.98 -4.85
C SER A 67 2.36 6.74 -4.56
N THR A 68 2.23 7.97 -5.05
CA THR A 68 1.02 8.79 -4.92
C THR A 68 -0.14 8.17 -5.68
N SER A 69 0.12 7.60 -6.85
CA SER A 69 -0.91 6.97 -7.65
C SER A 69 -1.36 5.65 -7.03
N VAL A 70 -0.43 4.86 -6.48
CA VAL A 70 -0.75 3.67 -5.65
C VAL A 70 -1.56 4.08 -4.42
N TYR A 71 -1.22 5.18 -3.77
CA TYR A 71 -2.00 5.67 -2.64
C TYR A 71 -3.43 6.07 -3.05
N LYS A 72 -3.62 6.73 -4.19
CA LYS A 72 -4.95 7.03 -4.74
C LYS A 72 -5.74 5.75 -5.02
N ALA A 73 -5.09 4.73 -5.57
CA ALA A 73 -5.66 3.41 -5.80
C ALA A 73 -6.19 2.77 -4.51
N ILE A 74 -5.32 2.69 -3.50
CA ILE A 74 -5.65 2.22 -2.16
C ILE A 74 -6.83 3.03 -1.59
N LYS A 75 -6.84 4.35 -1.80
CA LYS A 75 -7.89 5.23 -1.31
C LYS A 75 -9.26 4.98 -1.96
N SER A 76 -9.29 4.65 -3.25
CA SER A 76 -10.54 4.26 -3.92
C SER A 76 -11.03 2.90 -3.43
N LEU A 77 -10.10 1.94 -3.29
CA LEU A 77 -10.38 0.57 -2.86
C LEU A 77 -10.93 0.48 -1.44
N HIS A 78 -10.43 1.32 -0.52
CA HIS A 78 -10.84 1.26 0.89
C HIS A 78 -12.35 1.49 1.07
N LYS A 79 -12.98 2.24 0.16
CA LYS A 79 -14.40 2.59 0.25
C LYS A 79 -15.33 1.38 0.07
N GLY A 80 -14.91 0.38 -0.71
CA GLY A 80 -15.72 -0.81 -1.01
C GLY A 80 -15.24 -2.10 -0.33
N ASN A 81 -14.00 -2.13 0.18
CA ASN A 81 -13.36 -3.37 0.64
C ASN A 81 -13.14 -3.46 2.16
N HIS A 82 -13.79 -2.59 2.94
CA HIS A 82 -13.82 -2.64 4.41
C HIS A 82 -12.44 -2.74 5.09
N PHE A 83 -11.48 -1.96 4.62
CA PHE A 83 -10.18 -1.80 5.26
C PHE A 83 -9.87 -0.32 5.49
N ASN A 84 -9.02 -0.03 6.48
CA ASN A 84 -8.59 1.31 6.80
C ASN A 84 -7.24 1.65 6.18
N VAL A 85 -7.03 2.95 5.96
CA VAL A 85 -5.78 3.49 5.44
C VAL A 85 -5.32 4.57 6.41
N ASN A 86 -4.16 4.37 7.02
CA ASN A 86 -3.53 5.32 7.91
C ASN A 86 -2.15 5.69 7.36
N GLY A 87 -1.75 6.95 7.56
CA GLY A 87 -0.47 7.43 7.09
C GLY A 87 0.24 8.21 8.18
N SER A 88 1.55 8.04 8.28
CA SER A 88 2.37 8.93 9.11
C SER A 88 2.25 10.37 8.64
N ARG A 89 2.25 11.30 9.60
CA ARG A 89 2.34 12.75 9.34
C ARG A 89 3.79 13.21 9.10
N VAL A 90 4.76 12.30 9.24
CA VAL A 90 6.18 12.59 9.00
C VAL A 90 6.52 12.25 7.55
N TYR A 91 6.95 13.26 6.79
CA TYR A 91 7.17 13.15 5.35
C TYR A 91 8.64 13.31 4.93
N TYR A 92 9.43 14.04 5.73
CA TYR A 92 10.80 14.44 5.39
C TYR A 92 11.85 13.51 5.99
N ASP A 93 11.52 12.87 7.10
CA ASP A 93 12.44 11.97 7.80
C ASP A 93 12.25 10.52 7.35
N ARG A 94 13.28 10.03 6.66
CA ARG A 94 13.33 8.71 6.03
C ARG A 94 14.34 7.78 6.70
N TRP A 95 15.31 8.33 7.42
CA TRP A 95 16.49 7.62 7.91
C TRP A 95 16.41 7.49 9.43
N LEU A 96 15.62 6.53 9.88
CA LEU A 96 15.41 6.30 11.29
C LEU A 96 16.61 5.56 11.90
N ASN A 97 17.13 6.06 13.02
CA ASN A 97 18.06 5.32 13.86
C ASN A 97 17.34 4.17 14.60
N SER A 98 18.08 3.33 15.33
CA SER A 98 17.50 2.14 15.97
C SER A 98 16.38 2.45 16.96
N GLU A 99 16.51 3.52 17.75
CA GLU A 99 15.49 3.91 18.74
C GLU A 99 14.23 4.42 18.03
N GLU A 100 14.39 5.25 17.00
CA GLU A 100 13.30 5.76 16.18
C GLU A 100 12.60 4.64 15.40
N GLN A 101 13.33 3.62 14.95
CA GLN A 101 12.74 2.43 14.31
C GLN A 101 11.87 1.66 15.31
N ILE A 102 12.32 1.49 16.54
CA ILE A 102 11.53 0.84 17.60
C ILE A 102 10.28 1.67 17.91
N GLU A 103 10.40 2.99 17.98
CA GLU A 103 9.26 3.88 18.20
C GLU A 103 8.25 3.80 17.05
N GLU A 104 8.73 3.79 15.80
CA GLU A 104 7.88 3.64 14.62
C GLU A 104 7.13 2.30 14.62
N ILE A 105 7.80 1.20 14.96
CA ILE A 105 7.16 -0.12 15.09
C ILE A 105 6.05 -0.07 16.15
N LYS A 106 6.32 0.50 17.32
CA LYS A 106 5.31 0.68 18.39
C LYS A 106 4.13 1.53 17.92
N ASN A 107 4.41 2.62 17.19
CA ASN A 107 3.37 3.49 16.63
C ASN A 107 2.47 2.74 15.64
N ILE A 108 3.07 1.97 14.72
CA ILE A 108 2.33 1.15 13.75
C ILE A 108 1.42 0.16 14.47
N GLN A 109 1.92 -0.50 15.51
CA GLN A 109 1.13 -1.45 16.29
C GLN A 109 0.01 -0.79 17.09
N ASN A 110 0.28 0.33 17.75
CA ASN A 110 -0.74 1.08 18.48
C ASN A 110 -1.88 1.50 17.55
N VAL A 111 -1.56 1.92 16.32
CA VAL A 111 -2.57 2.22 15.30
C VAL A 111 -3.30 0.94 14.87
N SER A 112 -2.59 -0.18 14.68
CA SER A 112 -3.19 -1.46 14.28
C SER A 112 -4.11 -2.06 15.33
N MET A 113 -3.82 -1.87 16.62
CA MET A 113 -4.63 -2.39 17.75
C MET A 113 -5.83 -1.51 18.07
N ASN A 114 -5.87 -0.28 17.57
CA ASN A 114 -6.96 0.63 17.86
C ASN A 114 -8.26 0.16 17.19
N LYS A 115 -9.24 -0.22 18.03
CA LYS A 115 -10.55 -0.76 17.64
C LYS A 115 -11.36 0.16 16.70
N ARG A 116 -11.02 1.44 16.59
CA ARG A 116 -11.64 2.36 15.60
C ARG A 116 -11.28 1.98 14.17
N PHE A 117 -10.11 1.37 13.95
CA PHE A 117 -9.75 0.85 12.65
C PHE A 117 -10.29 -0.59 12.57
N SER A 118 -11.20 -0.84 11.61
CA SER A 118 -11.60 -2.17 11.12
C SER A 118 -10.41 -3.13 11.10
N PRO A 119 -10.63 -4.46 11.19
CA PRO A 119 -9.57 -5.44 11.41
C PRO A 119 -8.44 -5.41 10.38
N ARG A 120 -8.62 -4.75 9.23
CA ARG A 120 -7.63 -4.65 8.17
C ARG A 120 -7.14 -3.21 8.03
N LEU A 121 -5.84 -3.00 8.18
CA LEU A 121 -5.20 -1.69 8.11
C LEU A 121 -4.05 -1.69 7.11
N ILE A 122 -3.99 -0.67 6.26
CA ILE A 122 -2.80 -0.32 5.50
C ILE A 122 -2.19 0.92 6.14
N TYR A 123 -1.00 0.77 6.71
CA TYR A 123 -0.20 1.88 7.21
C TYR A 123 0.81 2.29 6.14
N HIS A 124 0.96 3.58 5.85
CA HIS A 124 1.94 4.05 4.88
C HIS A 124 2.82 5.19 5.40
N ARG A 125 4.11 5.16 5.07
CA ARG A 125 5.07 6.21 5.43
C ARG A 125 6.18 6.32 4.40
N HIS A 126 6.75 7.51 4.25
CA HIS A 126 8.00 7.70 3.52
C HIS A 126 9.19 7.38 4.44
N VAL A 127 9.60 6.13 4.49
CA VAL A 127 10.72 5.64 5.31
C VAL A 127 11.44 4.50 4.59
N TYR A 128 12.72 4.31 4.89
CA TYR A 128 13.45 3.13 4.41
C TYR A 128 12.94 1.85 5.08
N PHE A 129 13.42 0.71 4.57
CA PHE A 129 13.07 -0.59 5.12
C PHE A 129 13.48 -0.70 6.58
N ILE A 130 12.55 -1.16 7.42
CA ILE A 130 12.79 -1.47 8.83
C ILE A 130 12.77 -2.99 8.95
N ASN A 131 13.84 -3.58 9.49
CA ASN A 131 13.87 -5.01 9.73
C ASN A 131 13.24 -5.32 11.10
N TYR A 132 11.95 -5.63 11.11
CA TYR A 132 11.20 -5.97 12.33
C TYR A 132 11.84 -7.09 13.15
N THR A 133 12.36 -8.12 12.46
CA THR A 133 12.94 -9.29 13.12
C THR A 133 14.21 -8.98 13.90
N GLN A 134 14.95 -7.93 13.52
CA GLN A 134 16.17 -7.51 14.24
C GLN A 134 15.85 -6.98 15.66
N PHE A 135 14.60 -6.60 15.90
CA PHE A 135 14.12 -6.07 17.17
C PHE A 135 13.19 -7.04 17.91
N GLY A 136 13.10 -8.30 17.45
CA GLY A 136 12.23 -9.32 18.05
C GLY A 136 10.74 -9.19 17.72
N TRP A 137 10.38 -8.43 16.67
CA TRP A 137 8.99 -8.24 16.26
C TRP A 137 8.64 -9.09 15.04
N GLU A 138 7.37 -9.49 14.96
CA GLU A 138 6.82 -10.14 13.77
C GLU A 138 6.69 -9.16 12.60
N LYS A 139 6.79 -9.71 11.40
CA LYS A 139 6.67 -8.96 10.15
C LYS A 139 5.19 -8.58 9.97
N PRO A 140 4.86 -7.31 9.65
CA PRO A 140 3.49 -6.94 9.29
C PRO A 140 3.05 -7.64 8.00
#